data_AF-B0S226-F1
#
_entry.id   AF-B0S226-F1
#
_cell.length_a   1.000
_cell.length_b   1.000
_cell.length_c   1.000
_cell.angle_alpha   90.00
_cell.angle_beta   90.00
_cell.angle_gamma   90.00
#
_symmetry.space_group_name_H-M   'P 1'
#
loop_
_entity.id
_entity.type
_entity.pdbx_description
1 polymer ?
#
loop_
_entity_poly.entity_id
_entity_poly.type
_entity_poly.pdbx_seq_one_letter_code
_entity_poly.pdbx_strand_id
1 'polypeptide(L)'
;MNTRENQIIKRRKNVNKFRIIVSAITIFACITLLFTIFKQQIQIRNINNVKIEQQNKKAELEKEIVKLSDDSKNLDNPKLIEKYAREKLGMVKPNEILIKDEKEKPKKDSNFTPSPTLDKKSDK
;
A
#
# COMPACT_ATOMS: atom_id res chain seq x y z
N MET A 1 -67.57 -1.63 -50.39
CA MET A 1 -66.61 -1.17 -49.35
C MET A 1 -65.89 0.06 -49.88
N ASN A 2 -66.02 1.20 -49.22
CA ASN A 2 -65.68 2.51 -49.79
C ASN A 2 -64.16 2.78 -49.69
N THR A 3 -63.52 3.29 -50.76
CA THR A 3 -62.06 3.47 -50.85
C THR A 3 -61.48 4.40 -49.78
N ARG A 4 -62.28 5.35 -49.30
CA ARG A 4 -61.92 6.27 -48.21
C ARG A 4 -61.73 5.57 -46.86
N GLU A 5 -62.56 4.58 -46.54
CA GLU A 5 -62.47 3.84 -45.27
C GLU A 5 -61.21 2.98 -45.21
N ASN A 6 -60.85 2.34 -46.32
CA ASN A 6 -59.62 1.55 -46.44
C ASN A 6 -58.36 2.41 -46.23
N GLN A 7 -58.35 3.67 -46.69
CA GLN A 7 -57.23 4.58 -46.45
C GLN A 7 -57.11 5.01 -44.98
N ILE A 8 -58.23 5.23 -44.29
CA ILE A 8 -58.25 5.56 -42.85
C ILE A 8 -57.75 4.38 -42.02
N ILE A 9 -58.22 3.16 -42.29
CA ILE A 9 -57.78 1.95 -41.59
C ILE A 9 -56.29 1.68 -41.81
N LYS A 10 -55.79 1.88 -43.04
CA LYS A 10 -54.36 1.71 -43.37
C LYS A 10 -53.48 2.75 -42.66
N ARG A 11 -53.92 4.02 -42.60
CA ARG A 11 -53.24 5.07 -41.81
C ARG A 11 -53.22 4.74 -40.31
N ARG A 12 -54.36 4.33 -39.73
CA ARG A 12 -54.46 3.92 -38.31
C ARG A 12 -53.55 2.72 -37.98
N LYS A 13 -53.46 1.73 -38.88
CA LYS A 13 -52.53 0.60 -38.70
C LYS A 13 -51.06 1.03 -38.74
N ASN A 14 -50.68 1.97 -39.61
CA ASN A 14 -49.29 2.44 -39.70
C ASN A 14 -48.85 3.28 -38.49
N VAL A 15 -49.71 4.14 -37.94
CA VAL A 15 -49.37 4.90 -36.72
C VAL A 15 -49.22 3.99 -35.50
N ASN A 16 -50.02 2.93 -35.39
CA ASN A 16 -49.88 1.96 -34.30
C ASN A 16 -48.60 1.13 -34.43
N LYS A 17 -48.24 0.72 -35.65
CA LYS A 17 -46.96 0.03 -35.91
C LYS A 17 -45.76 0.92 -35.57
N PHE A 18 -45.80 2.20 -35.97
CA PHE A 18 -44.73 3.14 -35.65
C PHE A 18 -44.58 3.35 -34.14
N ARG A 19 -45.69 3.50 -33.41
CA ARG A 19 -45.66 3.62 -31.93
C ARG A 19 -45.06 2.39 -31.25
N ILE A 20 -45.37 1.19 -31.75
CA ILE A 20 -44.79 -0.06 -31.22
C ILE A 20 -43.29 -0.13 -31.48
N ILE A 21 -42.84 0.26 -32.67
CA ILE A 21 -41.40 0.28 -33.01
C ILE A 21 -40.64 1.28 -32.14
N VAL A 22 -41.17 2.50 -31.98
CA VAL A 22 -40.55 3.53 -31.14
C VAL A 22 -40.51 3.07 -29.67
N SER A 23 -41.61 2.49 -29.17
CA SER A 23 -41.66 1.88 -27.84
C SER A 23 -40.56 0.82 -27.64
N ALA A 24 -40.43 -0.12 -28.59
CA ALA A 24 -39.42 -1.18 -28.52
C ALA A 24 -37.99 -0.62 -28.51
N ILE A 25 -37.69 0.37 -29.37
CA ILE A 25 -36.38 1.05 -29.38
C ILE A 25 -36.11 1.75 -28.05
N THR A 26 -37.12 2.40 -27.48
CA THR A 26 -36.96 3.13 -26.21
C THR A 26 -36.68 2.16 -25.06
N ILE A 27 -37.39 1.02 -25.01
CA ILE A 27 -37.14 -0.03 -24.02
C ILE A 27 -35.73 -0.61 -24.18
N PHE A 28 -35.31 -0.88 -25.42
CA PHE A 28 -33.96 -1.37 -25.70
C PHE A 28 -32.89 -0.37 -25.25
N ALA A 29 -33.07 0.93 -25.56
CA ALA A 29 -32.18 1.99 -25.10
C ALA A 29 -32.08 2.04 -23.57
N CYS A 30 -33.21 1.96 -22.86
CA CYS A 30 -33.23 1.91 -21.39
C CYS A 30 -32.46 0.72 -20.83
N ILE A 31 -32.63 -0.48 -21.41
CA ILE A 31 -31.91 -1.68 -20.98
C ILE A 31 -30.40 -1.49 -21.18
N THR A 32 -29.97 -1.02 -22.36
CA THR A 32 -28.54 -0.79 -22.64
C THR A 32 -27.92 0.24 -21.69
N LEU A 33 -28.66 1.31 -21.37
CA LEU A 33 -28.21 2.34 -20.43
C LEU A 33 -28.00 1.73 -19.03
N LEU A 34 -28.97 0.96 -18.52
CA LEU A 34 -28.84 0.27 -17.25
C LEU A 34 -27.62 -0.65 -17.22
N PHE A 35 -27.40 -1.46 -18.26
CA PHE A 35 -26.22 -2.33 -18.38
C PHE A 35 -24.91 -1.54 -18.35
N THR A 36 -24.82 -0.40 -19.03
CA THR A 36 -23.60 0.43 -19.03
C THR A 36 -23.31 1.01 -17.64
N ILE A 37 -24.33 1.47 -16.92
CA ILE A 37 -24.18 2.01 -15.56
C ILE A 37 -23.71 0.91 -14.60
N PHE A 38 -24.29 -0.29 -14.68
CA PHE A 38 -23.86 -1.44 -13.85
C PHE A 38 -22.38 -1.80 -14.08
N LYS A 39 -21.92 -1.82 -15.34
CA LYS A 39 -20.51 -2.09 -15.67
C LYS A 39 -19.58 -0.99 -15.15
N GLN A 40 -19.98 0.27 -15.23
CA GLN A 40 -19.20 1.39 -14.70
C GLN A 40 -19.08 1.34 -13.17
N GLN A 41 -20.16 1.00 -12.46
CA GLN A 41 -20.11 0.89 -10.99
C GLN A 41 -19.14 -0.19 -10.51
N ILE A 42 -19.07 -1.34 -11.19
CA ILE A 42 -18.11 -2.39 -10.86
C ILE A 42 -16.67 -1.91 -11.07
N GLN A 43 -16.40 -1.23 -12.20
CA GLN A 43 -15.08 -0.68 -12.49
C GLN A 43 -14.65 0.39 -11.46
N ILE A 44 -15.56 1.31 -11.12
CA ILE A 44 -15.32 2.35 -10.11
C ILE A 44 -15.01 1.71 -8.76
N ARG A 45 -15.75 0.66 -8.37
CA ARG A 45 -15.49 -0.04 -7.10
C ARG A 45 -14.11 -0.69 -7.08
N ASN A 46 -13.71 -1.34 -8.17
CA ASN A 46 -12.39 -1.96 -8.27
C ASN A 46 -11.27 -0.90 -8.22
N ILE A 47 -11.43 0.21 -8.95
CA ILE A 47 -10.45 1.30 -8.95
C ILE A 47 -10.33 1.93 -7.56
N ASN A 48 -11.45 2.15 -6.85
CA ASN A 48 -11.44 2.68 -5.49
C ASN A 48 -10.76 1.73 -4.50
N ASN A 49 -11.01 0.42 -4.62
CA ASN A 49 -10.34 -0.56 -3.76
C ASN A 49 -8.82 -0.57 -3.99
N VAL A 50 -8.38 -0.56 -5.25
CA VAL A 50 -6.95 -0.45 -5.59
C VAL A 50 -6.35 0.85 -5.07
N LYS A 51 -7.08 1.96 -5.18
CA LYS A 51 -6.64 3.26 -4.65
C LYS A 51 -6.47 3.22 -3.12
N ILE A 52 -7.42 2.63 -2.40
CA ILE A 52 -7.35 2.48 -0.93
C ILE A 52 -6.17 1.59 -0.54
N GLU A 53 -5.98 0.46 -1.22
CA GLU A 53 -4.86 -0.45 -0.96
C GLU A 53 -3.50 0.26 -1.18
N GLN A 54 -3.37 1.02 -2.27
CA GLN A 54 -2.18 1.80 -2.56
C GLN A 54 -1.94 2.92 -1.54
N GLN A 55 -3.00 3.58 -1.06
CA GLN A 55 -2.89 4.60 -0.01
C GLN A 55 -2.45 3.98 1.32
N ASN A 56 -2.98 2.81 1.67
CA ASN A 56 -2.57 2.09 2.88
C ASN A 56 -1.10 1.67 2.80
N LYS A 57 -0.65 1.13 1.66
CA LYS A 57 0.77 0.79 1.43
C LYS A 57 1.67 2.01 1.52
N LYS A 58 1.26 3.16 0.98
CA LYS A 58 2.01 4.41 1.13
C LYS A 58 2.12 4.83 2.60
N ALA A 59 1.01 4.79 3.34
CA ALA A 59 1.02 5.15 4.75
C ALA A 59 1.86 4.19 5.61
N GLU A 60 1.89 2.90 5.26
CA GLU A 60 2.75 1.91 5.91
C GLU A 60 4.23 2.16 5.62
N LEU A 61 4.59 2.38 4.35
CA LEU A 61 5.96 2.74 3.95
C LEU A 61 6.42 4.05 4.58
N GLU A 62 5.57 5.07 4.68
CA GLU A 62 5.89 6.32 5.37
C GLU A 62 6.17 6.10 6.86
N LYS A 63 5.38 5.23 7.52
CA LYS A 63 5.65 4.84 8.92
C LYS A 63 6.97 4.08 9.06
N GLU A 64 7.28 3.19 8.13
CA GLU A 64 8.55 2.48 8.11
C GLU A 64 9.74 3.42 7.89
N ILE A 65 9.62 4.39 6.99
CA ILE A 65 10.65 5.43 6.78
C ILE A 65 10.88 6.23 8.06
N VAL A 66 9.81 6.64 8.76
CA VAL A 66 9.95 7.36 10.04
C VAL A 66 10.65 6.50 11.08
N LYS A 67 10.24 5.24 11.26
CA LYS A 67 10.90 4.31 12.20
C LYS A 67 12.37 4.10 11.85
N LEU A 68 12.68 3.80 10.60
CA LEU A 68 14.06 3.63 10.12
C LEU A 68 14.89 4.89 10.32
N SER A 69 14.29 6.07 10.13
CA SER A 69 14.97 7.35 10.37
C SER A 69 15.25 7.58 11.85
N ASP A 70 14.34 7.19 12.74
CA ASP A 70 14.53 7.28 14.18
C ASP A 70 15.53 6.23 14.66
N ASP A 71 15.49 5.02 14.12
CA ASP A 71 16.48 3.98 14.38
C ASP A 71 17.86 4.41 13.89
N SER A 72 17.98 5.03 12.72
CA SER A 72 19.24 5.59 12.20
C SER A 72 19.78 6.70 13.11
N LYS A 73 18.92 7.62 13.58
CA LYS A 73 19.32 8.67 14.53
C LYS A 73 19.74 8.09 15.88
N ASN A 74 19.14 6.98 16.29
CA ASN A 74 19.51 6.26 17.51
C ASN A 74 20.79 5.43 17.33
N LEU A 75 21.06 4.91 16.13
CA LEU A 75 22.32 4.25 15.77
C LEU A 75 23.51 5.22 15.85
N ASP A 76 23.33 6.46 15.39
CA ASP A 76 24.36 7.50 15.49
C ASP A 76 24.47 8.12 16.90
N ASN A 77 23.68 7.65 17.87
CA ASN A 77 23.76 8.14 19.23
C ASN A 77 25.00 7.53 19.93
N PRO A 78 26.02 8.34 20.26
CA PRO A 78 27.27 7.84 20.85
C PRO A 78 27.04 7.09 22.17
N LYS A 79 25.97 7.42 22.90
CA LYS A 79 25.61 6.79 24.17
C LYS A 79 25.12 5.34 24.01
N LEU A 80 24.47 5.03 22.88
CA LEU A 80 24.00 3.68 22.55
C LEU A 80 25.16 2.82 22.05
N ILE A 81 26.03 3.38 21.21
CA ILE A 81 27.28 2.74 20.77
C ILE A 81 28.17 2.40 21.98
N GLU A 82 28.35 3.36 22.90
CA GLU A 82 29.11 3.15 24.13
C GLU A 82 28.48 2.04 25.01
N LYS A 83 27.15 1.99 25.09
CA LYS A 83 26.43 0.94 25.83
C LYS A 83 26.63 -0.44 25.21
N TYR A 84 26.49 -0.56 23.89
CA TYR A 84 26.70 -1.82 23.18
C TYR A 84 28.14 -2.31 23.27
N ALA A 85 29.11 -1.42 23.08
CA ALA A 85 30.53 -1.72 23.26
C ALA A 85 30.83 -2.19 24.69
N ARG A 86 30.22 -1.54 25.69
CA ARG A 86 30.38 -1.88 27.11
C ARG A 86 29.84 -3.28 27.44
N GLU A 87 28.65 -3.61 26.95
CA GLU A 87 28.04 -4.93 27.13
C GLU A 87 28.87 -6.04 26.47
N LYS A 88 29.40 -5.80 25.25
CA LYS A 88 30.26 -6.75 24.55
C LYS A 88 31.65 -6.91 25.15
N LEU A 89 32.22 -5.84 25.71
CA LEU A 89 33.54 -5.84 26.33
C LEU A 89 33.51 -6.16 27.84
N GLY A 90 32.31 -6.33 28.43
CA GLY A 90 32.15 -6.55 29.86
C GLY A 90 32.68 -5.40 30.73
N MET A 91 32.68 -4.17 30.20
CA MET A 91 33.13 -2.97 30.90
C MET A 91 31.99 -2.39 31.76
N VAL A 92 32.30 -1.54 32.74
CA VAL A 92 31.31 -0.78 33.55
C VAL A 92 31.72 0.69 33.62
N LYS A 93 30.79 1.61 33.90
CA LYS A 93 31.18 3.00 34.13
C LYS A 93 32.02 3.13 35.39
N PRO A 94 32.86 4.20 35.52
CA PRO A 94 33.70 4.41 36.71
C PRO A 94 32.95 4.41 38.05
N ASN A 95 31.64 4.68 38.02
CA ASN A 95 30.78 4.75 39.20
C ASN A 95 29.84 3.53 39.34
N GLU A 96 30.05 2.45 38.58
CA GLU A 96 29.23 1.24 38.58
C GLU A 96 30.07 0.02 38.98
N ILE A 97 29.52 -0.88 39.79
CA ILE A 97 30.21 -2.06 40.33
C ILE A 97 29.65 -3.32 39.67
N LEU A 98 30.53 -4.14 39.08
CA LEU A 98 30.17 -5.43 38.48
C LEU A 98 29.94 -6.46 39.59
N ILE A 99 28.68 -6.82 39.85
CA ILE A 99 28.32 -7.93 40.74
C ILE A 99 28.33 -9.20 39.88
N LYS A 100 29.35 -10.06 40.07
CA LYS A 100 29.40 -11.38 39.44
C LYS A 100 28.87 -12.43 40.42
N ASP A 101 27.75 -13.04 40.08
CA ASP A 101 27.34 -14.29 40.72
C ASP A 101 28.28 -15.41 40.24
N GLU A 102 28.86 -16.15 41.18
CA GLU A 102 29.95 -17.13 40.97
C GLU A 102 29.58 -18.33 40.07
N LYS A 103 28.37 -18.37 39.51
CA LYS A 103 27.82 -19.54 38.81
C LYS A 103 27.82 -19.46 37.28
N GLU A 104 28.25 -18.37 36.65
CA GLU A 104 28.33 -18.30 35.19
C GLU A 104 29.71 -17.87 34.68
N LYS A 105 30.44 -18.84 34.10
CA LYS A 105 31.72 -18.62 33.42
C LYS A 105 31.47 -17.88 32.09
N PRO A 106 32.31 -16.89 31.72
CA PRO A 106 32.14 -16.15 30.48
C PRO A 106 32.37 -17.06 29.26
N LYS A 107 31.39 -17.13 28.35
CA LYS A 107 31.62 -17.63 26.99
C LYS A 107 32.40 -16.57 26.24
N LYS A 108 33.67 -16.86 25.96
CA LYS A 108 34.59 -16.02 25.19
C LYS A 108 34.35 -16.30 23.71
N ASP A 109 33.66 -15.40 23.02
CA ASP A 109 33.45 -15.48 21.58
C ASP A 109 34.80 -15.23 20.88
N SER A 110 35.37 -16.26 20.23
CA SER A 110 36.72 -16.26 19.65
C SER A 110 36.86 -15.55 18.29
N ASN A 111 35.89 -14.71 17.89
CA ASN A 111 35.84 -14.17 16.52
C ASN A 111 36.05 -12.66 16.43
N PHE A 112 36.71 -12.03 17.41
CA PHE A 112 37.21 -10.67 17.23
C PHE A 112 38.62 -10.71 16.66
N THR A 113 38.73 -10.75 15.33
CA THR A 113 39.95 -10.31 14.65
C THR A 113 39.86 -8.79 14.59
N PRO A 114 40.68 -8.02 15.35
CA PRO A 114 40.75 -6.60 15.11
C PRO A 114 41.16 -6.40 13.65
N SER A 115 40.33 -5.71 12.88
CA SER A 115 40.74 -5.23 11.55
C SER A 115 42.04 -4.44 11.73
N PRO A 116 43.04 -4.66 10.85
CA PRO A 116 44.33 -4.02 10.98
C PRO A 116 44.14 -2.50 11.00
N THR A 117 44.78 -1.87 11.97
CA THR A 117 44.86 -0.42 12.11
C THR A 117 45.29 0.17 10.77
N LEU A 118 44.47 1.06 10.21
CA LEU A 118 44.91 1.97 9.16
C LEU A 118 45.85 2.98 9.81
N ASP A 119 47.11 2.58 9.94
CA ASP A 119 48.20 3.46 10.27
C ASP A 119 48.33 4.48 9.14
N LYS A 120 47.84 5.69 9.41
CA LYS A 120 48.08 6.86 8.57
C LYS A 120 49.58 7.15 8.65
N LYS A 121 50.34 6.59 7.70
CA LYS A 121 51.75 6.89 7.50
C LYS A 121 51.86 8.40 7.29
N SER A 122 52.49 9.05 8.26
CA SER A 122 53.02 10.40 8.14
C SER A 122 54.08 10.35 7.04
N ASP A 123 53.70 10.70 5.81
CA ASP A 123 54.68 10.97 4.78
C ASP A 123 55.34 12.31 5.06
N LYS A 124 56.66 12.25 5.03
CA LYS A 124 57.64 13.30 5.34
C LYS A 124 57.91 14.13 4.09
#